data_AF-A0A174DNS2-F1
#
_entry.id   AF-A0A174DNS2-F1
#
_cell.length_a   1.000
_cell.length_b   1.000
_cell.length_c   1.000
_cell.angle_alpha   90.00
_cell.angle_beta   90.00
_cell.angle_gamma   90.00
#
_symmetry.space_group_name_H-M   'P 1'
#
loop_
_entity.id
_entity.type
_entity.pdbx_description
1 polymer ?
#
loop_
_entity_poly.entity_id
_entity_poly.type
_entity_poly.pdbx_seq_one_letter_code
_entity_poly.pdbx_strand_id
1 'polypeptide(L)' 'MTIYPVCTSLMRYRLFVNCMERYYRYKMKRPCFLIMQNSRWTVVTLEM' A
#
# COMPACT_ATOMS: atom_id res chain seq x y z
N MET A 1 6.71 -3.93 -5.44
CA MET A 1 5.96 -5.14 -5.04
C MET A 1 4.55 -5.00 -5.58
N THR A 2 4.11 -5.87 -6.50
CA THR A 2 2.80 -5.77 -7.16
C THR A 2 1.71 -6.25 -6.20
N ILE A 3 0.78 -5.38 -5.83
CA ILE A 3 -0.37 -5.74 -5.02
C ILE A 3 -1.36 -6.48 -5.93
N TYR A 4 -1.80 -7.66 -5.50
CA TYR A 4 -2.73 -8.48 -6.28
C TYR A 4 -4.05 -7.74 -6.55
N PRO A 5 -4.64 -7.86 -7.75
CA PRO A 5 -5.84 -7.13 -8.16
C PRO A 5 -7.06 -7.44 -7.28
N VAL A 6 -7.12 -8.62 -6.64
CA VAL A 6 -8.22 -8.99 -5.74
C VAL A 6 -8.26 -8.10 -4.47
N CYS A 7 -7.10 -7.66 -3.97
CA CYS A 7 -7.03 -6.74 -2.83
C CYS A 7 -7.37 -5.29 -3.21
N THR A 8 -7.44 -4.96 -4.49
CA THR A 8 -7.65 -3.59 -5.00
C THR A 8 -9.06 -3.07 -4.67
N SER A 9 -10.08 -3.94 -4.68
CA SER A 9 -11.45 -3.57 -4.30
C SER A 9 -11.56 -3.20 -2.81
N LEU A 10 -10.83 -3.88 -1.92
CA LEU A 10 -10.82 -3.58 -0.48
C LEU A 10 -10.03 -2.31 -0.17
N MET A 11 -8.97 -2.03 -0.93
CA MET A 11 -8.18 -0.80 -0.82
C MET A 11 -8.94 0.46 -1.23
N ARG A 12 -10.14 0.34 -1.82
CA ARG A 12 -11.05 1.47 -2.04
C ARG A 12 -11.47 2.14 -0.73
N TYR A 13 -11.41 1.41 0.38
CA TYR A 13 -11.67 1.93 1.72
C TYR A 13 -10.39 2.45 2.37
N ARG A 14 -10.41 3.72 2.79
CA ARG A 14 -9.29 4.41 3.43
C ARG A 14 -8.76 3.70 4.68
N LEU A 15 -9.64 2.97 5.40
CA LEU A 15 -9.29 2.12 6.53
C LEU A 15 -8.33 0.99 6.14
N PHE A 16 -8.59 0.30 5.03
CA PHE A 16 -7.74 -0.79 4.55
C PHE A 16 -6.39 -0.29 4.06
N VAL A 17 -6.37 0.87 3.40
CA VAL A 17 -5.12 1.54 2.98
C VAL A 17 -4.22 1.79 4.19
N ASN A 18 -4.76 2.41 5.24
CA ASN A 18 -3.99 2.73 6.45
C ASN A 18 -3.51 1.46 7.20
N CYS A 19 -4.34 0.41 7.23
CA CYS A 19 -3.95 -0.88 7.79
C CYS A 19 -2.80 -1.54 7.01
N MET A 20 -2.87 -1.50 5.67
CA MET A 20 -1.83 -2.03 4.81
C MET A 20 -0.55 -1.21 4.90
N GLU A 21 -0.62 0.12 4.93
CA GLU A 21 0.54 1.01 5.14
C GLU A 21 1.24 0.66 6.45
N ARG A 22 0.48 0.47 7.53
CA ARG A 22 1.01 0.08 8.84
C ARG A 22 1.65 -1.31 8.80
N TYR A 23 1.02 -2.27 8.12
CA TYR A 23 1.59 -3.61 7.92
C TYR A 23 2.92 -3.56 7.15
N TYR A 24 2.97 -2.85 6.03
CA TYR A 24 4.20 -2.72 5.23
C TYR A 24 5.28 -1.93 5.98
N ARG A 25 4.91 -0.89 6.72
CA ARG A 25 5.84 -0.13 7.57
C ARG A 25 6.46 -1.01 8.66
N TYR A 26 5.67 -1.87 9.29
CA TYR A 26 6.16 -2.81 10.30
C TYR A 26 7.08 -3.88 9.69
N LYS A 27 6.70 -4.42 8.54
CA LYS A 27 7.45 -5.48 7.84
C LYS A 27 8.78 -4.99 7.24
N MET A 28 8.77 -3.83 6.58
CA MET A 28 9.92 -3.26 5.88
C MET A 28 10.79 -2.37 6.77
N LYS A 29 10.32 -2.02 7.98
CA LYS A 29 10.95 -1.04 8.90
C LYS A 29 11.30 0.31 8.24
N ARG A 30 10.60 0.65 7.14
CA ARG A 30 10.81 1.87 6.35
C ARG A 30 9.48 2.58 6.12
N PRO A 31 9.48 3.91 5.94
CA PRO A 31 8.28 4.64 5.55
C PRO A 31 7.77 4.13 4.20
N CYS A 32 6.60 3.49 4.23
CA CYS A 32 5.90 2.94 3.07
C CYS A 32 4.54 3.64 2.94
N PHE A 33 4.22 4.08 1.73
CA PHE A 33 2.97 4.73 1.39
C PHE A 33 2.24 3.97 0.29
N LEU A 34 0.92 3.89 0.40
CA LEU A 34 0.08 3.28 -0.61
C LEU A 34 -0.56 4.35 -1.47
N ILE A 35 -0.18 4.37 -2.75
CA ILE A 35 -0.66 5.35 -3.72
C ILE A 35 -1.37 4.63 -4.86
N MET A 36 -2.50 5.16 -5.29
CA MET A 36 -3.21 4.71 -6.48
C MET A 36 -2.73 5.55 -7.68
N GLN A 37 -2.06 4.91 -8.63
CA GLN A 37 -1.61 5.51 -9.89
C GLN A 37 -2.13 4.70 -11.07
N ASN A 38 -2.72 5.38 -12.06
CA ASN A 38 -3.22 4.76 -13.28
C ASN A 38 -4.12 3.52 -13.02
N SER A 39 -5.05 3.65 -12.06
CA SER A 39 -5.94 2.58 -11.61
C SER A 39 -5.27 1.36 -10.96
N ARG A 40 -3.98 1.48 -10.57
CA ARG A 40 -3.23 0.44 -9.85
C ARG A 40 -2.74 0.95 -8.51
N TRP A 41 -2.82 0.10 -7.49
CA TRP A 41 -2.19 0.38 -6.20
C TRP A 41 -0.70 0.06 -6.26
N THR A 42 0.11 1.03 -5.88
CA THR A 42 1.56 0.93 -5.79
C THR A 42 1.98 1.19 -4.35
N VAL A 43 2.77 0.28 -3.78
CA VAL A 43 3.51 0.55 -2.53
C VAL A 43 4.73 1.37 -2.91
N VAL A 44 4.77 2.62 -2.48
CA VAL A 44 5.92 3.50 -2.59
C VAL A 44 6.70 3.39 -1.29
N THR A 45 7.92 2.87 -1.37
CA THR A 45 8.85 2.89 -0.24
C THR A 45 9.79 4.07 -0.42
N LEU A 46 9.92 4.92 0.59
CA LEU A 46 11.00 5.90 0.60
C LEU A 46 12.28 5.18 1.03
N GLU A 47 13.17 4.97 0.06
CA GLU A 47 14.58 4.72 0.38
C GLU A 47 15.19 6.08 0.75
N MET A 48 15.51 6.25 2.04
CA MET A 48 16.40 7.34 2.48
C MET A 48 17.83 6.97 2.15
#